data_AF-A0A1G1YZU6-F1
#
_entry.id   AF-A0A1G1YZU6-F1
#
_cell.length_a   1.000
_cell.length_b   1.000
_cell.length_c   1.000
_cell.angle_alpha   90.00
_cell.angle_beta   90.00
_cell.angle_gamma   90.00
#
_symmetry.space_group_name_H-M   'P 1'
#
loop_
_entity.id
_entity.type
_entity.pdbx_description
1 polymer ?
#
loop_
_entity_poly.entity_id
_entity_poly.type
_entity_poly.pdbx_seq_one_letter_code
_entity_poly.pdbx_strand_id
1 'polypeptide(L)'
;MTINHPLYGRFNITEPVLIDLINSPALRRLKRISQHGCWQFYRFGPEKFNRFEHSLGVLLLLRKFGAPIEEQIAGLLHDVSHTAFSHVGDRLFGRELT
;
A
#
# COMPACT_ATOMS: atom_id res chain seq x y z
N MET A 1 1.44 -10.28 14.79
CA MET A 1 0.47 -10.38 13.67
C MET A 1 1.01 -11.33 12.61
N THR A 2 0.27 -12.37 12.23
CA THR A 2 0.64 -13.26 11.12
C THR A 2 -0.01 -12.81 9.83
N ILE A 3 0.75 -12.75 8.74
CA ILE A 3 0.27 -12.39 7.40
C ILE A 3 0.65 -13.50 6.42
N ASN A 4 -0.32 -13.93 5.62
CA ASN A 4 -0.10 -14.84 4.49
C ASN A 4 -0.22 -14.03 3.20
N HIS A 5 0.89 -13.82 2.51
CA HIS A 5 0.96 -13.08 1.25
C HIS A 5 0.99 -14.05 0.07
N PRO A 6 0.16 -13.85 -0.98
CA PRO A 6 0.05 -14.80 -2.09
C PRO A 6 1.37 -15.03 -2.83
N LEU A 7 2.22 -14.01 -2.93
CA LEU A 7 3.51 -14.09 -3.65
C LEU A 7 4.70 -14.42 -2.75
N TYR A 8 4.63 -14.08 -1.46
CA TYR A 8 5.82 -14.10 -0.60
C TYR A 8 5.72 -15.14 0.52
N GLY A 9 4.56 -15.78 0.69
CA GLY A 9 4.32 -16.76 1.73
C GLY A 9 3.97 -16.12 3.08
N ARG A 10 4.28 -16.83 4.15
CA ARG A 10 3.88 -16.48 5.52
C ARG A 10 4.94 -15.65 6.24
N PHE A 11 4.52 -14.55 6.83
CA PHE A 11 5.36 -13.69 7.68
C PHE A 11 4.73 -13.49 9.05
N ASN A 12 5.59 -13.40 10.07
CA ASN A 12 5.21 -12.99 11.41
C ASN A 12 5.81 -11.62 11.69
N ILE A 13 4.94 -10.63 11.92
CA ILE A 13 5.31 -9.28 12.35
C ILE A 13 5.10 -9.22 13.86
N THR A 14 6.17 -8.93 14.60
CA THR A 14 6.18 -8.87 16.07
C THR A 14 6.43 -7.47 16.59
N GLU A 15 6.94 -6.56 15.77
CA GLU A 15 7.27 -5.19 16.15
C GLU A 15 5.98 -4.39 16.39
N PRO A 16 5.76 -3.85 17.61
CA PRO A 16 4.54 -3.11 17.94
C PRO A 16 4.27 -1.95 16.99
N VAL A 17 5.31 -1.18 16.64
CA VAL A 17 5.19 -0.04 15.72
C VAL A 17 4.62 -0.45 14.35
N LEU A 18 5.05 -1.57 13.78
CA LEU A 18 4.51 -2.05 12.50
C LEU A 18 3.06 -2.50 12.65
N ILE A 19 2.74 -3.20 13.75
CA ILE A 19 1.37 -3.64 14.04
C ILE A 19 0.43 -2.43 14.16
N ASP A 20 0.85 -1.40 14.88
CA ASP A 20 0.07 -0.18 15.08
C ASP A 20 -0.11 0.58 13.75
N LEU A 21 0.96 0.73 12.96
CA LEU A 21 0.88 1.38 11.65
C LEU A 21 -0.02 0.61 10.68
N ILE A 22 0.08 -0.73 10.63
CA ILE A 22 -0.78 -1.59 9.79
C ILE A 22 -2.27 -1.44 10.14
N ASN A 23 -2.56 -1.24 11.43
CA ASN A 23 -3.91 -1.07 11.95
C ASN A 23 -4.37 0.39 12.02
N SER A 24 -3.49 1.35 11.74
CA SER A 24 -3.81 2.77 11.78
C SER A 24 -4.97 3.12 10.82
N PRO A 25 -5.87 4.05 11.20
CA PRO A 25 -6.95 4.49 10.31
C PRO A 25 -6.42 5.03 8.97
N ALA A 26 -5.28 5.73 9.02
CA ALA A 26 -4.62 6.26 7.84
C ALA A 26 -4.27 5.15 6.84
N LEU A 27 -3.65 4.06 7.27
CA LEU A 27 -3.31 2.97 6.37
C LEU A 27 -4.52 2.10 6.01
N ARG A 28 -5.39 1.79 6.98
CA ARG A 28 -6.59 0.96 6.76
C ARG A 28 -7.54 1.55 5.71
N ARG A 29 -7.61 2.87 5.57
CA ARG A 29 -8.44 3.52 4.54
C ARG A 29 -8.04 3.11 3.12
N LEU A 30 -6.76 2.77 2.89
CA LEU A 30 -6.21 2.40 1.58
C LEU A 30 -6.84 1.10 1.03
N LYS A 31 -7.47 0.29 1.88
CA LYS A 31 -8.27 -0.88 1.44
C LYS A 31 -9.41 -0.50 0.49
N ARG A 32 -9.86 0.76 0.53
CA ARG A 32 -10.91 1.30 -0.33
C ARG A 32 -10.36 2.08 -1.54
N ILE A 33 -9.04 2.16 -1.68
CA ILE A 33 -8.39 2.91 -2.76
C ILE A 33 -7.73 1.90 -3.70
N SER A 34 -8.22 1.86 -4.94
CA SER A 34 -7.67 1.00 -5.98
C SER A 34 -6.22 1.37 -6.30
N GLN A 35 -5.37 0.37 -6.48
CA GLN A 35 -4.02 0.57 -7.01
C GLN A 35 -4.08 1.09 -8.45
N HIS A 36 -5.03 0.58 -9.23
CA HIS A 36 -5.11 0.77 -10.67
C HIS A 36 -5.97 1.96 -11.10
N GLY A 37 -6.60 2.69 -10.18
CA GLY A 37 -7.41 3.86 -10.51
C GLY A 37 -8.54 3.53 -11.49
N CYS A 38 -8.61 4.22 -12.64
CA CYS A 38 -9.65 4.02 -13.66
C CYS A 38 -9.51 2.69 -14.43
N TRP A 39 -8.32 2.10 -14.46
CA TRP A 39 -8.07 0.84 -15.18
C TRP A 39 -8.90 -0.33 -14.66
N GLN A 40 -9.31 -0.28 -13.39
CA GLN A 40 -10.15 -1.33 -12.79
C GLN A 40 -11.54 -1.46 -13.44
N PHE A 41 -12.01 -0.46 -14.19
CA PHE A 41 -13.33 -0.46 -14.83
C PHE A 41 -13.31 -0.91 -16.30
N TYR A 42 -12.13 -1.21 -16.86
CA TYR A 42 -12.03 -1.72 -18.21
C TYR A 42 -12.28 -3.24 -18.26
N ARG A 43 -12.78 -3.74 -19.39
CA ARG A 43 -13.28 -5.12 -19.60
C ARG A 43 -12.21 -6.22 -19.40
N PHE A 44 -10.94 -5.84 -19.29
CA PHE A 44 -9.79 -6.71 -18.98
C PHE A 44 -8.99 -6.17 -17.78
N GLY A 45 -9.66 -5.45 -16.89
CA GLY A 45 -9.02 -4.84 -15.73
C GLY A 45 -8.32 -5.89 -14.86
N PRO A 46 -7.19 -5.53 -14.23
CA PRO A 46 -6.51 -6.42 -13.31
C PRO A 46 -7.44 -6.82 -12.15
N GLU A 47 -7.11 -7.94 -11.48
CA GLU A 47 -7.81 -8.35 -10.27
C GLU A 47 -7.88 -7.19 -9.27
N LYS A 48 -8.93 -7.20 -8.44
CA LYS A 48 -9.14 -6.17 -7.42
C LYS A 48 -7.93 -6.16 -6.48
N PHE A 49 -7.11 -5.13 -6.62
CA PHE A 49 -5.90 -4.92 -5.84
C PHE A 49 -5.89 -3.48 -5.35
N ASN A 50 -5.77 -3.31 -4.04
CA ASN A 50 -5.84 -2.00 -3.39
C ASN A 50 -4.48 -1.54 -2.87
N ARG A 51 -4.38 -0.23 -2.59
CA ARG A 51 -3.13 0.39 -2.10
C ARG A 51 -2.67 -0.15 -0.75
N PHE A 52 -3.59 -0.68 0.06
CA PHE A 52 -3.21 -1.32 1.33
C PHE A 52 -2.45 -2.63 1.07
N GLU A 53 -2.93 -3.45 0.14
CA GLU A 53 -2.25 -4.69 -0.26
C GLU A 53 -0.89 -4.42 -0.89
N HIS A 54 -0.80 -3.40 -1.75
CA HIS A 54 0.47 -2.91 -2.30
C HIS A 54 1.46 -2.50 -1.19
N SER A 55 1.04 -1.61 -0.31
CA SER A 55 1.89 -1.11 0.79
C SER A 55 2.34 -2.23 1.73
N LEU A 56 1.45 -3.18 2.03
CA LEU A 56 1.79 -4.35 2.82
C LEU A 56 2.75 -5.28 2.07
N GLY A 57 2.56 -5.46 0.76
CA GLY A 57 3.48 -6.21 -0.10
C GLY A 57 4.89 -5.61 -0.09
N VAL A 58 5.03 -4.28 -0.20
CA VAL A 58 6.32 -3.58 -0.14
C VAL A 58 7.02 -3.81 1.21
N LEU A 59 6.29 -3.66 2.33
CA LEU A 59 6.80 -3.99 3.66
C LEU A 59 7.36 -5.42 3.72
N LEU A 60 6.59 -6.40 3.24
CA LEU A 60 7.00 -7.81 3.28
C LEU A 60 8.18 -8.12 2.34
N LEU A 61 8.25 -7.44 1.20
CA LEU A 61 9.36 -7.56 0.26
C LEU A 61 10.66 -7.05 0.88
N LEU A 62 10.64 -5.85 1.46
CA LEU A 62 11.78 -5.26 2.17
C LEU A 62 12.24 -6.18 3.30
N ARG A 63 11.29 -6.68 4.09
CA ARG A 63 11.56 -7.64 5.17
C ARG A 63 12.19 -8.94 4.66
N LYS A 64 11.70 -9.48 3.54
CA LYS A 64 12.24 -10.70 2.91
C LYS A 64 13.71 -10.55 2.53
N PHE A 65 14.13 -9.34 2.16
CA PHE A 65 15.52 -9.02 1.84
C PHE A 65 16.35 -8.50 3.02
N GLY A 66 15.82 -8.54 4.24
CA GLY A 66 16.56 -8.15 5.44
C GLY A 66 16.75 -6.64 5.61
N ALA A 67 15.90 -5.82 4.99
CA ALA A 67 15.94 -4.37 5.15
C ALA A 67 15.72 -3.95 6.62
N PRO A 68 16.37 -2.88 7.08
CA PRO A 68 16.19 -2.37 8.44
C PRO A 68 14.74 -1.92 8.69
N ILE A 69 14.37 -1.78 9.96
CA ILE A 69 12.99 -1.51 10.37
C ILE A 69 12.50 -0.14 9.85
N GLU A 70 13.40 0.83 9.74
CA GLU A 70 13.12 2.17 9.23
C GLU A 70 12.71 2.14 7.76
N GLU A 71 13.41 1.34 6.94
CA GLU A 71 13.06 1.13 5.53
C GLU A 71 11.73 0.38 5.39
N GLN A 72 11.49 -0.62 6.24
CA GLN A 72 10.22 -1.33 6.30
C GLN A 72 9.05 -0.38 6.61
N ILE A 73 9.23 0.53 7.58
CA ILE A 73 8.25 1.57 7.91
C ILE A 73 8.06 2.53 6.74
N ALA A 74 9.14 3.01 6.13
CA ALA A 74 9.06 3.90 4.97
C ALA A 74 8.31 3.25 3.80
N GLY A 75 8.64 1.98 3.50
CA GLY A 75 7.95 1.19 2.47
C GLY A 75 6.48 0.92 2.79
N LEU A 76 6.12 0.76 4.07
CA LEU A 76 4.71 0.64 4.46
C LEU A 76 3.92 1.95 4.26
N LEU A 77 4.57 3.09 4.48
CA LEU A 77 3.92 4.40 4.49
C LEU A 77 4.03 5.17 3.17
N HIS A 78 4.87 4.74 2.22
CA HIS A 78 5.17 5.49 0.99
C HIS A 78 3.90 5.91 0.22
N ASP A 79 2.88 5.06 0.24
CA ASP A 79 1.63 5.26 -0.50
C ASP A 79 0.49 5.83 0.37
N VAL A 80 0.77 6.18 1.63
CA VAL A 80 -0.26 6.59 2.59
C VAL A 80 -0.95 7.89 2.20
N SER A 81 -0.32 8.77 1.43
CA SER A 81 -0.91 10.04 0.99
C SER A 81 -1.82 9.91 -0.23
N HIS A 82 -1.75 8.80 -0.98
CA HIS A 82 -2.51 8.65 -2.23
C HIS A 82 -4.03 8.67 -2.01
N THR A 83 -4.73 9.38 -2.88
CA THR A 83 -6.19 9.46 -2.93
C THR A 83 -6.75 8.60 -4.08
N ALA A 84 -8.07 8.40 -4.07
CA ALA A 84 -8.75 7.75 -5.19
C ALA A 84 -8.53 8.55 -6.49
N PHE A 85 -8.12 7.86 -7.55
CA PHE A 85 -7.72 8.49 -8.82
C PHE A 85 -6.69 9.62 -8.64
N SER A 86 -5.74 9.48 -7.71
CA SER A 86 -4.75 10.51 -7.35
C SER A 86 -4.22 11.34 -8.53
N HIS A 87 -3.74 10.72 -9.62
CA HIS A 87 -3.28 11.46 -10.80
C HIS A 87 -4.37 12.30 -11.51
N VAL A 88 -5.62 11.83 -11.54
CA VAL A 88 -6.75 12.63 -12.05
C VAL A 88 -7.03 13.79 -11.09
N GLY A 89 -6.99 13.53 -9.78
CA GLY A 89 -7.12 14.56 -8.76
C GLY A 89 -6.03 15.64 -8.87
N ASP A 90 -4.77 15.26 -9.06
CA ASP A 90 -3.65 16.19 -9.17
C ASP A 90 -3.86 17.15 -10.37
N ARG A 91 -4.34 16.63 -11.50
CA ARG A 91 -4.73 17.45 -12.66
C ARG A 91 -5.91 18.36 -12.39
N LEU A 92 -6.96 17.84 -11.76
CA LEU A 92 -8.18 18.60 -11.49
C LEU A 92 -7.96 19.71 -10.45
N PHE A 93 -7.08 19.48 -9.47
CA PHE A 93 -6.81 20.41 -8.37
C PHE A 93 -5.53 21.24 -8.57
N GLY A 94 -4.92 21.20 -9.75
CA GLY A 94 -3.75 22.03 -10.08
C GLY A 94 -2.52 21.75 -9.21
N ARG A 95 -2.31 20.49 -8.81
CA ARG A 95 -1.15 20.05 -8.01
C ARG A 95 -0.03 19.44 -8.86
N GLU A 96 -0.22 19.30 -10.17
CA GLU A 96 0.91 19.12 -11.09
C GLU A 96 1.73 20.42 -11.08
N LEU A 97 2.88 20.40 -10.40
CA LEU A 97 3.90 21.45 -10.54
C LEU A 97 4.30 21.51 -12.02
N THR A 98 3.89 22.59 -12.69
CA THR A 98 4.52 23.03 -13.95
C THR A 98 5.71 23.90 -13.61
#